data_AF-A0A5K1A791-F1
#
_entry.id   AF-A0A5K1A791-F1
#
_cell.length_a   1.000
_cell.length_b   1.000
_cell.length_c   1.000
_cell.angle_alpha   90.00
_cell.angle_beta   90.00
_cell.angle_gamma   90.00
#
_symmetry.space_group_name_H-M   'P 1'
#
loop_
_entity.id
_entity.type
_entity.pdbx_description
1 polymer ?
#
loop_
_entity_poly.entity_id
_entity_poly.type
_entity_poly.pdbx_seq_one_letter_code
_entity_poly.pdbx_strand_id
1 'polypeptide(L)'
;HHVAACAKHYVGDGGTHNGINENNTIISRHGLLKIHMAPYYQAVKKGVATVMVSYSSWNGKKMHASRDLVTGYLKNHLKFR
;
A
#
# COMPACT_ATOMS: atom_id res chain seq x y z
N HIS A 1 -27.56 0.55 8.44
CA HIS A 1 -26.33 0.18 9.16
C HIS A 1 -25.14 0.44 8.24
N HIS A 2 -24.12 1.17 8.69
CA HIS A 2 -22.85 1.35 7.97
C HIS A 2 -21.71 0.80 8.84
N VAL A 3 -20.81 0.02 8.24
CA VAL A 3 -19.65 -0.60 8.91
C VAL A 3 -18.39 0.07 8.39
N ALA A 4 -17.42 0.36 9.26
CA ALA A 4 -16.15 0.97 8.88
C ALA A 4 -15.33 0.01 7.99
N ALA A 5 -14.91 0.48 6.82
CA ALA A 5 -14.09 -0.30 5.89
C ALA A 5 -12.58 -0.09 6.14
N CYS A 6 -11.78 -1.14 5.92
CA CYS A 6 -10.32 -1.14 5.98
C CYS A 6 -9.71 -1.63 4.67
N ALA A 7 -8.89 -0.81 4.00
CA ALA A 7 -8.16 -1.23 2.80
C ALA A 7 -6.84 -1.91 3.19
N LYS A 8 -6.62 -3.15 2.71
CA LYS A 8 -5.45 -3.98 3.04
C LYS A 8 -4.98 -4.80 1.82
N HIS A 9 -3.72 -5.21 1.70
CA HIS A 9 -2.54 -4.81 2.48
C HIS A 9 -1.70 -3.79 1.69
N TYR A 10 -1.35 -2.67 2.31
CA TYR A 10 -0.68 -1.53 1.68
C TYR A 10 0.84 -1.66 1.82
N VAL A 11 1.64 -1.86 0.78
CA VAL A 11 1.31 -2.05 -0.64
C VAL A 11 2.31 -3.05 -1.21
N GLY A 12 1.91 -3.81 -2.22
CA GLY A 12 2.84 -4.67 -2.96
C GLY A 12 2.96 -6.10 -2.46
N ASP A 13 2.15 -6.54 -1.48
CA ASP A 13 2.18 -7.91 -0.95
C ASP A 13 1.94 -8.98 -2.02
N GLY A 14 1.14 -8.66 -3.05
CA GLY A 14 0.89 -9.57 -4.17
C GLY A 14 1.98 -9.59 -5.25
N GLY A 15 3.05 -8.83 -5.09
CA GLY A 15 4.15 -8.69 -6.07
C GLY A 15 5.48 -9.25 -5.59
N THR A 16 5.48 -10.03 -4.52
CA THR A 16 6.71 -10.55 -3.92
C THR A 16 7.46 -11.48 -4.89
N HIS A 17 8.79 -11.44 -4.83
CA HIS A 17 9.62 -12.30 -5.67
C HIS A 17 9.27 -13.78 -5.44
N ASN A 18 8.95 -14.48 -6.52
CA ASN A 18 8.45 -15.86 -6.55
C ASN A 18 7.13 -16.11 -5.79
N GLY A 19 6.34 -15.06 -5.51
CA GLY A 19 5.03 -15.20 -4.84
C GLY A 19 5.13 -15.65 -3.38
N ILE A 20 6.30 -15.51 -2.76
CA ILE A 20 6.51 -15.90 -1.36
C ILE A 20 5.86 -14.84 -0.46
N ASN A 21 4.96 -15.28 0.42
CA ASN A 21 4.26 -14.41 1.37
C ASN A 21 5.26 -13.60 2.23
N GLU A 22 4.96 -12.31 2.49
CA GLU A 22 5.77 -11.38 3.32
C GLU A 22 7.20 -11.08 2.82
N ASN A 23 7.54 -11.56 1.62
CA ASN A 23 8.87 -11.42 1.05
C ASN A 23 9.07 -10.03 0.41
N ASN A 24 10.09 -9.91 -0.44
CA ASN A 24 10.48 -8.66 -1.05
C ASN A 24 9.82 -8.48 -2.43
N THR A 25 9.08 -7.37 -2.59
CA THR A 25 8.55 -6.91 -3.87
C THR A 25 9.59 -6.04 -4.56
N ILE A 26 10.15 -6.56 -5.66
CA ILE A 26 11.23 -5.92 -6.41
C ILE A 26 10.64 -5.27 -7.65
N ILE A 27 10.33 -3.98 -7.55
CA ILE A 27 9.73 -3.22 -8.63
C ILE A 27 10.12 -1.74 -8.54
N SER A 28 10.18 -1.07 -9.69
CA SER A 28 10.37 0.38 -9.72
C SER A 28 9.20 1.10 -9.04
N ARG A 29 9.45 2.31 -8.53
CA ARG A 29 8.41 3.12 -7.88
C ARG A 29 7.21 3.36 -8.81
N HIS A 30 7.45 3.60 -10.09
CA HIS A 30 6.38 3.78 -11.08
C HIS A 30 5.55 2.49 -11.23
N GLY A 31 6.21 1.33 -11.36
CA GLY A 31 5.51 0.04 -11.43
C GLY A 31 4.68 -0.24 -10.17
N LEU A 32 5.23 0.03 -8.99
CA LEU A 32 4.53 -0.11 -7.71
C LEU A 32 3.24 0.73 -7.67
N LEU A 33 3.35 2.01 -8.07
CA LEU A 33 2.21 2.93 -8.11
C LEU A 33 1.16 2.51 -9.15
N LYS A 34 1.61 2.09 -10.33
CA LYS A 34 0.69 1.71 -11.42
C LYS A 34 -0.09 0.43 -11.10
N ILE A 35 0.59 -0.60 -10.58
CA ILE A 35 0.01 -1.93 -10.40
C ILE A 35 -0.67 -2.07 -9.04
N HIS A 36 0.02 -1.68 -7.96
CA HIS A 36 -0.41 -2.01 -6.60
C HIS A 36 -1.09 -0.84 -5.87
N MET A 37 -1.00 0.38 -6.39
CA MET A 37 -1.58 1.57 -5.75
C MET A 37 -2.93 2.02 -6.35
N ALA A 38 -3.23 1.61 -7.59
CA ALA A 38 -4.51 1.94 -8.25
C ALA A 38 -5.76 1.56 -7.40
N PRO A 39 -5.81 0.42 -6.69
CA PRO A 39 -6.93 0.09 -5.82
C PRO A 39 -7.09 1.05 -4.63
N TYR A 40 -5.99 1.57 -4.09
CA TYR A 40 -6.00 2.48 -2.94
C TYR A 40 -6.52 3.87 -3.31
N TYR A 41 -6.26 4.36 -4.52
CA TYR A 41 -6.83 5.61 -5.00
C TYR A 41 -8.37 5.58 -4.95
N GLN A 42 -8.97 4.47 -5.42
CA GLN A 42 -10.42 4.29 -5.39
C GLN A 42 -10.95 4.12 -3.96
N ALA A 43 -10.23 3.40 -3.09
CA ALA A 43 -10.63 3.21 -1.69
C ALA A 43 -10.61 4.53 -0.89
N VAL A 44 -9.57 5.35 -1.07
CA VAL A 44 -9.48 6.67 -0.42
C VAL A 44 -10.54 7.63 -0.96
N LYS A 45 -10.79 7.64 -2.27
CA LYS A 45 -11.88 8.45 -2.87
C LYS A 45 -13.27 8.06 -2.35
N LYS A 46 -13.49 6.78 -2.02
CA LYS A 46 -14.73 6.27 -1.41
C LYS A 46 -14.80 6.46 0.11
N GLY A 47 -13.79 7.07 0.74
CA GLY A 47 -13.81 7.39 2.17
C GLY A 47 -13.58 6.18 3.07
N VAL A 48 -12.68 5.26 2.70
CA VAL A 48 -12.28 4.16 3.59
C VAL A 48 -11.80 4.72 4.95
N ALA A 49 -12.15 4.05 6.05
CA ALA A 49 -11.86 4.56 7.39
C ALA A 49 -10.42 4.25 7.85
N THR A 50 -9.82 3.16 7.34
CA THR A 50 -8.49 2.70 7.75
C THR A 50 -7.72 2.06 6.60
N VAL A 51 -6.39 2.08 6.66
CA VAL A 51 -5.48 1.37 5.74
C VAL A 51 -4.51 0.52 6.55
N MET A 52 -4.41 -0.78 6.24
CA MET A 52 -3.49 -1.72 6.90
C MET A 52 -2.22 -1.90 6.06
N VAL A 53 -1.07 -1.60 6.65
CA VAL A 53 0.24 -1.73 6.01
C VAL A 53 0.66 -3.20 5.89
N SER A 54 1.27 -3.57 4.77
CA SER A 54 1.75 -4.92 4.48
C SER A 54 3.03 -5.25 5.26
N TYR A 55 3.19 -6.52 5.60
CA TYR A 55 4.41 -7.06 6.22
C TYR A 55 5.58 -7.24 5.24
N SER A 56 5.28 -7.21 3.93
CA SER A 56 6.28 -7.31 2.87
C SER A 56 7.31 -6.17 2.89
N SER A 57 8.45 -6.44 2.26
CA SER A 57 9.45 -5.43 1.96
C SER A 57 9.26 -4.92 0.53
N TRP A 58 9.55 -3.64 0.30
CA TRP A 58 9.72 -3.10 -1.06
C TRP A 58 11.19 -2.74 -1.26
N ASN A 59 11.82 -3.34 -2.27
CA ASN A 59 13.24 -3.19 -2.59
C ASN A 59 14.16 -3.29 -1.35
N GLY A 60 13.88 -4.26 -0.46
CA GLY A 60 14.67 -4.54 0.74
C GLY A 60 14.26 -3.74 1.99
N LYS A 61 13.37 -2.74 1.87
CA LYS A 61 12.88 -1.94 3.00
C LYS A 61 11.49 -2.40 3.44
N LYS A 62 11.34 -2.70 4.74
CA LYS A 62 10.03 -3.07 5.30
C LYS A 62 9.02 -1.94 5.14
N MET A 63 7.81 -2.28 4.69
CA MET A 63 6.75 -1.32 4.38
C MET A 63 6.29 -0.51 5.61
N HIS A 64 6.27 -1.14 6.79
CA HIS A 64 5.95 -0.48 8.07
C HIS A 64 6.93 0.66 8.42
N ALA A 65 8.18 0.60 7.92
CA ALA A 65 9.19 1.64 8.11
C ALA A 65 9.27 2.64 6.94
N SER A 66 8.39 2.53 5.94
CA SER A 66 8.43 3.36 4.74
C SER A 66 7.63 4.65 4.91
N ARG A 67 8.27 5.67 5.53
CA ARG A 67 7.68 7.00 5.71
C ARG A 67 7.27 7.66 4.38
N ASP A 68 8.02 7.43 3.31
CA ASP A 68 7.75 8.02 1.99
C ASP A 68 6.44 7.51 1.39
N LEU A 69 6.11 6.23 1.59
CA LEU A 69 4.85 5.66 1.09
C LEU A 69 3.69 5.96 2.05
N VAL A 70 3.87 5.77 3.35
CA VAL A 70 2.80 5.94 4.34
C VAL A 70 2.46 7.41 4.59
N THR A 71 3.45 8.28 4.73
CA THR A 71 3.21 9.72 4.97
C THR A 71 3.26 10.50 3.67
N GLY A 72 4.30 10.29 2.86
CA GLY A 72 4.49 11.04 1.61
C GLY A 72 3.42 10.75 0.55
N TYR A 73 3.08 9.48 0.33
CA TYR A 73 2.12 9.14 -0.71
C TYR A 73 0.68 9.07 -0.18
N LEU A 74 0.42 8.24 0.83
CA LEU A 74 -0.95 7.99 1.31
C LEU A 74 -1.58 9.23 1.98
N LYS A 75 -0.87 9.90 2.90
CA LYS A 75 -1.42 11.11 3.56
C LYS A 75 -1.30 12.34 2.67
N ASN A 76 -0.12 12.64 2.12
CA ASN A 76 0.09 13.92 1.44
C ASN A 76 -0.44 13.95 0.01
N HIS A 77 -0.32 12.84 -0.74
CA HIS A 77 -0.72 12.76 -2.15
C HIS A 77 -2.16 12.29 -2.30
N LEU A 78 -2.56 11.20 -1.63
CA LEU A 78 -3.94 10.69 -1.69
C LEU A 78 -4.90 11.42 -0.73
N LYS A 79 -4.39 12.30 0.13
CA LYS A 79 -5.18 13.07 1.11
C LYS A 79 -6.00 12.19 2.07
N PHE A 80 -5.52 10.98 2.36
CA PHE A 80 -6.12 10.12 3.37
C PHE A 80 -6.03 10.79 4.75
N ARG A 81 -7.17 10.93 5.44
CA ARG A 81 -7.32 11.62 6.73
C ARG A 81 -7.66 10.64 7.84
#